data_AF-A0AAW4E507-F1
#
_entry.id   AF-A0AAW4E507-F1
#
_cell.length_a   1.000
_cell.length_b   1.000
_cell.length_c   1.000
_cell.angle_alpha   90.00
_cell.angle_beta   90.00
_cell.angle_gamma   90.00
#
_symmetry.space_group_name_H-M   'P 1'
#
loop_
_entity.id
_entity.type
_entity.pdbx_description
1 polymer ?
#
loop_
_entity_poly.entity_id
_entity_poly.type
_entity_poly.pdbx_seq_one_letter_code
_entity_poly.pdbx_strand_id
1 'polypeptide(L)'
;FVYTLLAEHWETLGRERLAGIVSISSDAGENKIYGDVLGKKFSLRYAAFAMEGDGALEAVLTTQDLVTGKDVELSRFLVSGEGDILSMSGEKILEIEYRDTPLKSLFAIVKYVMG
;
A
#
# COMPACT_ATOMS: atom_id res chain seq x y z
N PHE A 1 -7.59 -9.41 8.49
CA PHE A 1 -8.70 -9.70 7.54
C PHE A 1 -8.77 -8.69 6.41
N VAL A 2 -8.84 -7.37 6.66
CA VAL A 2 -8.96 -6.34 5.59
C VAL A 2 -7.73 -6.25 4.67
N TYR A 3 -6.52 -6.41 5.20
CA TYR A 3 -5.26 -6.26 4.44
C TYR A 3 -4.94 -7.44 3.51
N THR A 4 -5.34 -8.66 3.89
CA THR A 4 -5.19 -9.85 3.02
C THR A 4 -6.06 -9.70 1.77
N LEU A 5 -7.30 -9.22 1.94
CA LEU A 5 -8.20 -8.91 0.83
C LEU A 5 -7.67 -7.76 -0.05
N LEU A 6 -7.04 -6.74 0.55
CA LEU A 6 -6.41 -5.66 -0.21
C LEU A 6 -5.24 -6.15 -1.07
N ALA A 7 -4.36 -6.99 -0.50
CA ALA A 7 -3.27 -7.62 -1.25
C ALA A 7 -3.77 -8.50 -2.39
N GLU A 8 -4.77 -9.34 -2.14
CA GLU A 8 -5.38 -10.22 -3.15
C GLU A 8 -6.01 -9.41 -4.31
N HIS A 9 -6.69 -8.30 -3.98
CA HIS A 9 -7.21 -7.38 -4.98
C HIS A 9 -6.10 -6.71 -5.78
N TRP A 10 -5.04 -6.24 -5.13
CA TRP A 10 -3.90 -5.63 -5.82
C TRP A 10 -3.16 -6.62 -6.71
N GLU A 11 -2.98 -7.85 -6.26
CA GLU A 11 -2.39 -8.92 -7.05
C GLU A 11 -3.21 -9.17 -8.33
N THR A 12 -4.53 -9.25 -8.20
CA THR A 12 -5.45 -9.43 -9.32
C THR A 12 -5.40 -8.24 -10.28
N LEU A 13 -5.45 -7.01 -9.77
CA LEU A 13 -5.37 -5.79 -10.57
C LEU A 13 -4.01 -5.64 -11.28
N GLY A 14 -2.91 -5.98 -10.61
CA GLY A 14 -1.57 -5.98 -11.20
C GLY A 14 -1.48 -6.90 -12.42
N ARG A 15 -2.05 -8.11 -12.31
CA ARG A 15 -2.13 -9.07 -13.43
C ARG A 15 -3.04 -8.61 -14.55
N GLU A 16 -4.27 -8.20 -14.23
CA GLU A 16 -5.33 -7.99 -15.21
C GLU A 16 -5.31 -6.59 -15.85
N ARG A 17 -4.87 -5.57 -15.11
CA ARG A 17 -4.99 -4.16 -15.53
C ARG A 17 -3.66 -3.49 -15.79
N LEU A 18 -2.58 -3.95 -15.17
CA LEU A 18 -1.25 -3.34 -15.28
C LEU A 18 -0.27 -4.21 -16.08
N ALA A 19 -0.77 -5.19 -16.84
CA ALA A 19 0.05 -6.08 -17.70
C ALA A 19 1.24 -6.73 -16.98
N GLY A 20 1.14 -6.98 -15.67
CA GLY A 20 2.22 -7.55 -14.87
C GLY A 20 3.36 -6.59 -14.52
N ILE A 21 3.22 -5.28 -14.76
CA ILE A 21 4.18 -4.24 -14.35
C ILE A 21 4.39 -4.23 -12.84
N VAL A 22 3.36 -4.64 -12.10
CA VAL A 22 3.37 -4.76 -10.65
C VAL A 22 3.11 -6.21 -10.27
N SER A 23 3.97 -6.76 -9.42
CA SER A 23 3.70 -8.01 -8.72
C SER A 23 3.50 -7.75 -7.22
N ILE A 24 2.56 -8.46 -6.62
CA ILE A 24 2.16 -8.31 -5.21
C ILE A 24 2.14 -9.69 -4.59
N SER A 25 2.63 -9.80 -3.36
CA SER A 25 2.42 -10.97 -2.51
C SER A 25 2.19 -10.51 -1.07
N SER A 26 1.35 -11.22 -0.33
CA SER A 26 1.16 -10.97 1.10
C SER A 26 1.69 -12.13 1.92
N ASP A 27 2.38 -11.82 3.01
CA ASP A 27 2.63 -12.79 4.06
C ASP A 27 1.59 -12.59 5.16
N ALA A 28 0.68 -13.54 5.31
CA ALA A 28 -0.39 -13.49 6.31
C ALA A 28 0.14 -13.49 7.76
N GLY A 29 1.40 -13.90 7.98
CA GLY A 29 2.04 -13.93 9.30
C GLY A 29 2.69 -12.62 9.74
N GLU A 30 2.99 -11.70 8.83
CA GLU A 30 3.89 -10.56 9.12
C GLU A 30 3.25 -9.17 9.10
N ASN A 31 1.91 -9.04 8.97
CA ASN A 31 1.22 -7.75 8.74
C ASN A 31 1.91 -6.92 7.65
N LYS A 32 2.35 -7.61 6.58
CA LYS A 32 3.23 -7.05 5.56
C LYS A 32 2.83 -7.54 4.18
N ILE A 33 2.79 -6.59 3.26
CA ILE A 33 2.66 -6.83 1.82
C ILE A 33 4.01 -6.56 1.18
N TYR A 34 4.38 -7.43 0.26
CA TYR A 34 5.55 -7.29 -0.58
C TYR A 34 5.10 -6.98 -2.00
N GLY A 35 5.91 -6.20 -2.71
CA GLY A 35 5.67 -6.01 -4.12
C GLY A 35 6.92 -5.60 -4.89
N ASP A 36 6.78 -5.64 -6.19
CA ASP A 36 7.79 -5.24 -7.16
C ASP A 36 7.12 -4.40 -8.24
N VAL A 37 7.67 -3.22 -8.50
CA VAL A 37 7.28 -2.37 -9.64
C VAL A 37 8.50 -2.23 -10.54
N LEU A 38 8.48 -2.83 -11.73
CA LEU A 38 9.57 -2.75 -12.72
C LEU A 38 10.97 -3.08 -12.14
N GLY A 39 11.06 -4.07 -11.25
CA GLY A 39 12.29 -4.48 -10.59
C GLY A 39 12.61 -3.71 -9.30
N LYS A 40 11.83 -2.68 -8.96
CA LYS A 40 11.97 -1.95 -7.69
C LYS A 40 11.09 -2.60 -6.64
N LYS A 41 11.73 -3.32 -5.72
CA LYS A 41 11.07 -3.97 -4.59
C LYS A 41 10.57 -2.94 -3.58
N PHE A 42 9.37 -3.18 -3.07
CA PHE A 42 8.80 -2.42 -1.97
C PHE A 42 8.15 -3.35 -0.94
N SER A 43 7.94 -2.82 0.26
CA SER A 43 7.09 -3.48 1.25
C SER A 43 6.18 -2.48 1.93
N LEU A 44 5.00 -2.93 2.32
CA LEU A 44 4.03 -2.14 3.03
C LEU A 44 3.69 -2.85 4.34
N ARG A 45 4.09 -2.24 5.45
CA ARG A 45 3.85 -2.77 6.81
C ARG A 45 2.68 -2.04 7.43
N TYR A 46 1.86 -2.77 8.17
CA TYR A 46 0.67 -2.22 8.81
C TYR A 46 0.66 -2.46 10.31
N ALA A 47 0.16 -1.49 11.06
CA ALA A 47 -0.12 -1.61 12.48
C ALA A 47 -1.46 -0.97 12.82
N ALA A 48 -2.13 -1.48 13.85
CA ALA A 48 -3.34 -0.84 14.35
C ALA A 48 -2.98 0.56 14.88
N PHE A 49 -3.77 1.56 14.47
CA PHE A 49 -3.61 2.94 14.89
C PHE A 49 -4.91 3.43 15.52
N ALA A 50 -4.84 3.83 16.78
CA ALA A 50 -5.99 4.37 17.49
C ALA A 50 -6.17 5.84 17.10
N MET A 51 -7.24 6.12 16.36
CA MET A 51 -7.76 7.47 16.12
C MET A 51 -9.06 7.65 16.91
N GLU A 52 -9.39 8.87 17.32
CA GLU A 52 -10.71 9.13 17.92
C GLU A 52 -11.81 8.85 16.89
N GLY A 53 -12.68 7.87 17.17
CA GLY A 53 -13.76 7.43 16.28
C GLY A 53 -13.52 6.04 15.70
N ASP A 54 -13.40 5.94 14.37
CA ASP A 54 -13.17 4.69 13.65
C ASP A 54 -11.69 4.30 13.66
N GLY A 55 -11.40 3.05 13.99
CA GLY A 55 -10.04 2.52 13.97
C GLY A 55 -9.43 2.60 12.56
N ALA A 56 -8.18 3.04 12.48
CA ALA A 56 -7.39 3.07 11.25
C ALA A 56 -6.20 2.12 11.37
N LEU A 57 -5.61 1.77 10.22
CA LEU A 57 -4.31 1.13 10.18
C LEU A 57 -3.27 2.17 9.78
N GLU A 58 -2.21 2.31 10.55
CA GLU A 58 -1.01 3.00 10.07
C GLU A 58 -0.28 2.07 9.10
N ALA A 59 0.07 2.61 7.94
CA ALA A 59 0.79 1.90 6.89
C ALA A 59 2.10 2.62 6.56
N VAL A 60 3.20 1.87 6.54
CA VAL A 60 4.53 2.37 6.20
C VAL A 60 5.01 1.69 4.93
N LEU A 61 5.17 2.48 3.86
CA LEU A 61 5.71 2.05 2.59
C LEU A 61 7.23 2.20 2.61
N THR A 62 7.94 1.10 2.39
CA THR A 62 9.40 1.09 2.28
C THR A 62 9.86 0.54 0.95
N THR A 63 11.06 0.93 0.53
CA THR A 63 11.83 0.29 -0.54
C THR A 63 13.21 -0.09 0.00
N GLN A 64 13.94 -0.92 -0.72
CA GLN A 64 15.31 -1.28 -0.36
C GLN A 64 16.28 -0.27 -0.98
N ASP A 65 17.14 0.32 -0.15
CA ASP A 65 18.28 1.09 -0.64
C ASP A 65 19.26 0.16 -1.37
N LEU A 66 19.63 0.51 -2.59
CA LEU A 66 20.44 -0.34 -3.46
C LEU A 66 21.91 -0.45 -3.01
N VAL A 67 22.39 0.50 -2.20
CA VAL A 67 23.80 0.55 -1.77
C VAL A 67 23.99 -0.18 -0.45
N THR A 68 23.08 0.04 0.48
CA THR A 68 23.16 -0.44 1.87
C THR A 68 22.29 -1.67 2.12
N GLY A 69 21.35 -1.98 1.22
CA GLY A 69 20.39 -3.07 1.36
C GLY A 69 19.35 -2.84 2.47
N LYS A 70 19.32 -1.66 3.09
CA LYS A 70 18.39 -1.34 4.19
C LYS A 70 17.05 -0.86 3.67
N ASP A 71 15.99 -1.15 4.42
CA ASP A 71 14.67 -0.57 4.17
C ASP A 71 14.72 0.96 4.39
N VAL A 72 14.24 1.71 3.42
CA VAL A 72 14.06 3.17 3.47
C VAL A 72 12.57 3.47 3.37
N GLU A 73 12.05 4.26 4.31
CA GLU A 73 10.67 4.74 4.29
C GLU A 73 10.46 5.74 3.14
N LEU A 74 9.53 5.42 2.25
CA LEU A 74 9.11 6.28 1.14
C LEU A 74 7.91 7.14 1.53
N SER A 75 6.97 6.56 2.28
CA SER A 75 5.74 7.23 2.68
C SER A 75 5.10 6.53 3.87
N ARG A 76 4.28 7.30 4.60
CA ARG A 76 3.50 6.84 5.74
C ARG A 76 2.12 7.49 5.70
N PHE A 77 1.09 6.68 5.85
CA PHE A 77 -0.30 7.09 5.71
C PHE A 77 -1.20 6.20 6.56
N LEU A 78 -2.44 6.64 6.77
CA LEU A 78 -3.48 5.86 7.42
C LEU A 78 -4.37 5.19 6.38
N VAL A 79 -4.88 4.02 6.71
CA VAL A 79 -5.88 3.29 5.93
C VAL A 79 -7.12 3.16 6.78
N SER A 80 -8.25 3.73 6.34
CA SER A 80 -9.52 3.62 7.05
C SER A 80 -10.12 2.22 6.93
N GLY A 81 -11.15 1.91 7.74
CA GLY A 81 -11.92 0.67 7.62
C GLY A 81 -12.60 0.48 6.25
N GLU A 82 -12.83 1.56 5.51
CA GLU A 82 -13.38 1.56 4.15
C GLU A 82 -12.30 1.45 3.05
N GLY A 83 -11.02 1.41 3.44
CA GLY A 83 -9.88 1.30 2.53
C GLY A 83 -9.41 2.64 1.95
N ASP A 84 -9.88 3.76 2.47
CA ASP A 84 -9.39 5.08 2.07
C ASP A 84 -7.97 5.30 2.59
N ILE A 85 -7.12 5.92 1.74
CA ILE A 85 -5.79 6.39 2.13
C ILE A 85 -5.89 7.83 2.64
N LEU A 86 -5.54 8.01 3.91
CA LEU A 86 -5.55 9.29 4.61
C LEU A 86 -4.12 9.68 5.01
N SER A 87 -3.88 10.97 5.20
CA SER A 87 -2.66 11.49 5.78
C SER A 87 -2.59 11.12 7.25
N MET A 88 -1.42 11.33 7.85
CA MET A 88 -1.26 11.15 9.29
C MET A 88 -2.09 12.13 10.12
N SER A 89 -2.63 13.20 9.51
CA SER A 89 -3.61 14.10 10.14
C SER A 89 -5.07 13.69 9.89
N GLY A 90 -5.31 12.60 9.16
CA GLY A 90 -6.65 12.10 8.83
C GLY A 90 -7.28 12.72 7.58
N GLU A 91 -6.55 13.58 6.84
CA GLU A 91 -7.04 14.18 5.60
C GLU A 91 -6.92 13.19 4.44
N LYS A 92 -7.90 13.12 3.54
CA LYS A 92 -7.82 12.19 2.40
C LYS A 92 -6.70 12.61 1.44
N ILE A 93 -5.68 11.76 1.25
CA ILE A 93 -4.54 12.06 0.34
C ILE A 93 -4.96 11.91 -1.12
N LEU A 94 -5.95 11.07 -1.41
CA LEU A 94 -6.36 10.72 -2.76
C LEU A 94 -7.86 10.95 -2.98
N GLU A 95 -8.19 12.09 -3.56
CA GLU A 95 -9.44 12.28 -4.31
C GLU A 95 -9.26 11.78 -5.75
N ILE A 96 -8.93 10.49 -5.92
CA ILE A 96 -8.93 9.92 -7.28
C ILE A 96 -10.40 9.62 -7.64
N GLU A 97 -10.93 10.14 -8.75
CA GLU A 97 -12.32 9.91 -9.22
C GLU A 97 -12.55 8.51 -9.83
N TYR A 98 -11.98 7.45 -9.25
CA TYR A 98 -12.33 6.07 -9.62
C TYR A 98 -13.38 5.52 -8.64
N ARG A 99 -14.27 4.62 -9.06
CA ARG A 99 -15.18 3.93 -8.11
C ARG A 99 -14.50 2.75 -7.41
N ASP A 100 -13.31 2.38 -7.86
CA ASP A 100 -12.56 1.19 -7.43
C ASP A 100 -11.42 1.59 -6.48
N THR A 101 -11.68 1.52 -5.17
CA THR A 101 -10.74 1.88 -4.10
C THR A 101 -9.43 1.05 -4.12
N PRO A 102 -9.46 -0.28 -4.36
CA PRO A 102 -8.25 -1.07 -4.58
C PRO A 102 -7.34 -0.58 -5.71
N LEU A 103 -7.91 -0.17 -6.86
CA LEU A 103 -7.10 0.31 -7.98
C LEU A 103 -6.43 1.66 -7.67
N LYS A 104 -7.13 2.59 -7.02
CA LYS A 104 -6.57 3.89 -6.60
C LYS A 104 -5.36 3.73 -5.70
N SER A 105 -5.52 2.89 -4.68
CA SER A 105 -4.50 2.67 -3.68
C SER A 105 -3.26 2.02 -4.31
N LEU A 106 -3.44 1.04 -5.21
CA LEU A 106 -2.33 0.46 -5.97
C LEU A 106 -1.59 1.51 -6.81
N PHE A 107 -2.29 2.38 -7.54
CA PHE A 107 -1.66 3.45 -8.32
C PHE A 107 -0.85 4.43 -7.45
N ALA A 108 -1.35 4.75 -6.26
CA ALA A 108 -0.63 5.61 -5.33
C ALA A 108 0.66 4.97 -4.85
N ILE A 109 0.64 3.68 -4.50
CA ILE A 109 1.85 2.93 -4.15
C ILE A 109 2.84 2.93 -5.31
N VAL A 110 2.39 2.62 -6.53
CA VAL A 110 3.23 2.66 -7.74
C VAL A 110 3.87 4.03 -7.92
N LYS A 111 3.11 5.11 -7.75
CA LYS A 111 3.64 6.48 -7.83
C LYS A 111 4.73 6.73 -6.79
N TYR A 112 4.51 6.39 -5.52
CA TYR A 112 5.52 6.55 -4.47
C TYR A 112 6.78 5.72 -4.72
N VAL A 113 6.62 4.49 -5.21
CA VAL A 113 7.74 3.61 -5.53
C VAL A 113 8.54 4.16 -6.70
N MET A 114 7.89 4.66 -7.75
CA MET A 114 8.59 5.14 -8.95
C MET A 114 9.23 6.52 -8.79
N GLY A 115 8.74 7.35 -7.87
CA GLY A 115 9.19 8.75 -7.67
C GLY A 115 8.38 9.74 -8.51
#